data_AF-A0A1Q5Y155-F1
#
_entry.id   AF-A0A1Q5Y155-F1
#
_cell.length_a   1.000
_cell.length_b   1.000
_cell.length_c   1.000
_cell.angle_alpha   90.00
_cell.angle_beta   90.00
_cell.angle_gamma   90.00
#
_symmetry.space_group_name_H-M   'P 1'
#
loop_
_entity.id
_entity.type
_entity.pdbx_description
1 polymer ?
#
loop_
_entity_poly.entity_id
_entity_poly.type
_entity_poly.pdbx_seq_one_letter_code
_entity_poly.pdbx_strand_id
1 'polypeptide(L)'
;MNDYSPPQEEQVLYEEKPRDFKHSGPGIASFVIALITLAGYIIAFVVVGANASSVTGGSDSFITNSAESIFYLGMSVLVLAAVNVIGAVIGIVGLTLRKRRRVFAVIGTIINGVILLLFMVMIATVLINAGSA
;
A
#
# COMPACT_ATOMS: atom_id res chain seq x y z
N MET A 1 -14.28 74.07 -6.09
CA MET A 1 -14.24 72.80 -6.83
C MET A 1 -13.46 71.85 -5.95
N ASN A 2 -14.16 71.01 -5.18
CA ASN A 2 -13.52 70.08 -4.25
C ASN A 2 -12.86 68.98 -5.08
N ASP A 3 -11.54 68.84 -4.93
CA ASP A 3 -10.76 67.75 -5.49
C ASP A 3 -11.04 66.48 -4.68
N TYR A 4 -12.15 65.83 -5.02
CA TYR A 4 -12.43 64.50 -4.53
C TYR A 4 -11.60 63.50 -5.35
N SER A 5 -10.42 63.17 -4.84
CA SER A 5 -9.67 62.00 -5.27
C SER A 5 -10.19 60.78 -4.50
N PRO A 6 -10.80 59.78 -5.15
CA PRO A 6 -11.30 58.59 -4.46
C PRO A 6 -10.13 57.86 -3.77
N PRO A 7 -10.35 57.28 -2.58
CA PRO A 7 -9.32 56.52 -1.89
C PRO A 7 -8.85 55.38 -2.81
N GLN A 8 -7.53 55.27 -3.00
CA GLN A 8 -6.95 54.20 -3.80
C GLN A 8 -7.35 52.87 -3.17
N GLU A 9 -8.14 52.08 -3.90
CA GLU A 9 -8.52 50.73 -3.49
C GLU A 9 -7.24 49.92 -3.31
N GLU A 10 -6.84 49.78 -2.05
CA GLU A 10 -5.78 48.88 -1.62
C GLU A 10 -6.19 47.50 -2.14
N GLN A 11 -5.54 47.03 -3.21
CA GLN A 11 -5.75 45.69 -3.72
C GLN A 11 -5.20 44.72 -2.68
N VAL A 12 -6.03 44.44 -1.67
CA VAL A 12 -5.84 43.33 -0.74
C VAL A 12 -5.92 42.06 -1.59
N LEU A 13 -4.75 41.66 -2.10
CA LEU A 13 -4.52 40.35 -2.67
C LEU A 13 -5.00 39.35 -1.63
N TYR A 14 -6.19 38.80 -1.82
CA TYR A 14 -6.71 37.74 -0.99
C TYR A 14 -5.79 36.55 -1.22
N GLU A 15 -4.75 36.43 -0.40
CA GLU A 15 -3.89 35.26 -0.37
C GLU A 15 -4.81 34.12 0.04
N GLU A 16 -5.26 33.34 -0.97
CA GLU A 16 -6.20 32.26 -0.81
C GLU A 16 -5.51 31.20 0.06
N LYS A 17 -5.67 31.34 1.39
CA LYS A 17 -5.06 30.47 2.37
C LYS A 17 -5.48 29.04 1.99
N PRO A 18 -4.55 28.14 1.66
CA PRO A 18 -4.90 26.83 1.13
C PRO A 18 -5.84 26.17 2.13
N ARG A 19 -7.09 25.99 1.72
CA ARG A 19 -8.17 25.48 2.58
C ARG A 19 -7.66 24.22 3.25
N ASP A 20 -7.51 24.26 4.57
CA ASP A 20 -6.99 23.16 5.35
C ASP A 20 -8.04 22.05 5.44
N PHE A 21 -8.15 21.28 4.36
CA PHE A 21 -9.11 20.20 4.28
C PHE A 21 -8.62 19.06 5.18
N LYS A 22 -9.44 18.72 6.18
CA LYS A 22 -9.20 17.58 7.07
C LYS A 22 -9.00 16.29 6.27
N HIS A 23 -8.09 15.42 6.71
CA HIS A 23 -7.81 14.15 6.05
C HIS A 23 -9.04 13.21 6.03
N SER A 24 -9.14 12.38 4.99
CA SER A 24 -10.16 11.33 4.91
C SER A 24 -9.77 10.17 5.83
N GLY A 25 -10.64 9.82 6.79
CA GLY A 25 -10.46 8.62 7.63
C GLY A 25 -10.22 7.33 6.83
N PRO A 26 -11.01 7.06 5.76
CA PRO A 26 -10.74 5.93 4.87
C PRO A 26 -9.38 6.02 4.17
N GLY A 27 -8.95 7.22 3.78
CA GLY A 27 -7.63 7.42 3.18
C GLY A 27 -6.49 7.02 4.12
N ILE A 28 -6.57 7.43 5.39
CA ILE A 28 -5.58 7.05 6.41
C ILE A 28 -5.63 5.54 6.65
N ALA A 29 -6.81 4.94 6.77
CA ALA A 29 -6.94 3.50 6.97
C ALA A 29 -6.28 2.70 5.83
N SER A 30 -6.51 3.09 4.58
CA SER A 30 -5.87 2.43 3.42
C SER A 30 -4.34 2.54 3.44
N PHE A 31 -3.82 3.68 3.89
CA PHE A 31 -2.39 3.93 4.01
C PHE A 31 -1.76 3.09 5.13
N VAL A 32 -2.40 3.03 6.30
CA VAL A 32 -1.92 2.20 7.42
C VAL A 32 -1.97 0.71 7.04
N ILE A 33 -3.02 0.26 6.35
CA ILE A 33 -3.08 -1.11 5.84
C ILE A 33 -1.91 -1.40 4.91
N ALA A 34 -1.63 -0.50 3.95
CA ALA A 34 -0.47 -0.64 3.05
C ALA A 34 0.87 -0.77 3.81
N LEU A 35 1.07 0.03 4.87
CA LEU A 35 2.29 -0.05 5.67
C LEU A 35 2.40 -1.38 6.44
N ILE A 36 1.32 -1.81 7.07
CA ILE A 36 1.28 -3.07 7.83
C ILE A 36 1.50 -4.26 6.90
N THR A 37 0.84 -4.28 5.75
CA THR A 37 0.98 -5.39 4.81
C THR A 37 2.37 -5.42 4.19
N LEU A 38 2.92 -4.27 3.82
CA LEU A 38 4.29 -4.17 3.31
C LEU A 38 5.31 -4.69 4.32
N ALA A 39 5.21 -4.27 5.58
CA ALA A 39 6.06 -4.79 6.65
C ALA A 39 5.87 -6.30 6.83
N GLY A 40 4.62 -6.78 6.80
CA GLY A 40 4.28 -8.19 6.89
C GLY A 40 4.94 -9.04 5.79
N TYR A 41 4.93 -8.56 4.54
CA TYR A 41 5.63 -9.24 3.45
C TYR A 41 7.14 -9.28 3.69
N ILE A 42 7.75 -8.14 4.03
CA ILE A 42 9.20 -8.08 4.29
C ILE A 42 9.58 -9.10 5.38
N ILE A 43 8.83 -9.13 6.49
CA ILE A 43 9.09 -10.06 7.60
C ILE A 43 8.92 -11.52 7.13
N ALA A 44 7.83 -11.85 6.43
CA ALA A 44 7.59 -13.20 5.94
C ALA A 44 8.72 -13.70 5.02
N PHE A 45 9.15 -12.86 4.07
CA PHE A 45 10.25 -13.20 3.17
C PHE A 45 11.60 -13.27 3.89
N VAL A 46 11.88 -12.37 4.83
CA VAL A 46 13.14 -12.41 5.61
C VAL A 46 13.22 -13.66 6.47
N VAL A 47 12.14 -14.04 7.15
CA VAL A 47 12.12 -15.25 8.00
C VAL A 47 12.40 -16.48 7.15
N VAL A 48 11.73 -16.65 6.02
CA VAL A 48 11.92 -17.84 5.17
C VAL A 48 13.27 -17.81 4.47
N GLY A 49 13.72 -16.65 4.00
CA GLY A 49 15.03 -16.47 3.40
C GLY A 49 16.17 -16.77 4.38
N ALA A 50 16.04 -16.35 5.64
CA ALA A 50 17.01 -16.64 6.69
C ALA A 50 17.11 -18.16 6.94
N ASN A 51 15.97 -18.84 7.07
CA ASN A 51 15.92 -20.30 7.25
C ASN A 51 16.53 -21.06 6.06
N ALA A 52 16.32 -20.57 4.83
CA ALA A 52 16.93 -21.15 3.63
C ALA A 52 18.46 -20.97 3.59
N SER A 53 18.96 -19.81 4.03
CA SER A 53 20.40 -19.50 4.03
C SER A 53 21.20 -20.25 5.10
N SER A 54 20.57 -20.63 6.22
CA SER A 54 21.24 -21.30 7.34
C SER A 54 21.60 -22.76 7.09
N VAL A 55 21.25 -23.35 5.94
CA VAL A 55 21.38 -24.79 5.69
C VAL A 55 22.29 -25.10 4.51
N THR A 56 23.52 -24.66 4.67
CA THR A 56 24.67 -25.17 3.92
C THR A 56 25.30 -26.41 4.59
N GLY A 57 24.73 -26.93 5.69
CA GLY A 57 25.14 -28.18 6.35
C GLY A 57 24.03 -29.22 6.33
N GLY A 58 24.18 -30.29 5.54
CA GLY A 58 23.11 -31.21 5.17
C GLY A 58 22.58 -32.11 6.28
N SER A 59 21.27 -32.40 6.20
CA SER A 59 20.61 -33.61 6.70
C SER A 59 19.13 -33.60 6.30
N ASP A 60 18.51 -34.79 6.16
CA ASP A 60 17.12 -35.03 5.71
C ASP A 60 16.02 -34.24 6.48
N SER A 61 16.34 -33.70 7.66
CA SER A 61 15.53 -32.71 8.37
C SER A 61 15.22 -31.45 7.56
N PHE A 62 15.99 -31.17 6.51
CA PHE A 62 15.81 -29.99 5.69
C PHE A 62 14.59 -30.08 4.77
N ILE A 63 14.25 -31.26 4.24
CA ILE A 63 13.12 -31.42 3.30
C ILE A 63 11.78 -31.20 4.02
N THR A 64 11.62 -31.75 5.22
CA THR A 64 10.40 -31.58 6.03
C THR A 64 10.24 -30.13 6.50
N ASN A 65 11.32 -29.50 6.99
CA ASN A 65 11.30 -28.09 7.39
C ASN A 65 11.08 -27.14 6.21
N SER A 66 11.53 -27.50 5.00
CA SER A 66 11.36 -26.69 3.80
C SER A 66 9.91 -26.67 3.34
N ALA A 67 9.24 -27.83 3.29
CA ALA A 67 7.84 -27.91 2.90
C ALA A 67 6.92 -27.10 3.85
N GLU A 68 7.17 -27.22 5.15
CA GLU A 68 6.46 -26.45 6.19
C GLU A 68 6.70 -24.94 6.04
N SER A 69 7.96 -24.52 5.85
CA SER A 69 8.32 -23.12 5.65
C SER A 69 7.68 -22.52 4.39
N ILE A 70 7.66 -23.27 3.29
CA ILE A 70 7.01 -22.86 2.03
C ILE A 70 5.49 -22.74 2.23
N PHE A 71 4.88 -23.68 2.95
CA PHE A 71 3.44 -23.62 3.26
C PHE A 71 3.10 -22.37 4.08
N TYR A 72 3.85 -22.09 5.15
CA TYR A 72 3.64 -20.88 5.96
C TYR A 72 3.89 -19.59 5.17
N LEU A 73 4.89 -19.57 4.28
CA LEU A 73 5.13 -18.44 3.39
C LEU A 73 3.93 -18.21 2.48
N GLY A 74 3.47 -19.25 1.78
CA GLY A 74 2.32 -19.17 0.88
C GLY A 74 1.06 -18.70 1.60
N MET A 75 0.76 -19.27 2.76
CA MET A 75 -0.41 -18.89 3.56
C MET A 75 -0.33 -17.46 4.08
N SER A 76 0.81 -17.03 4.63
CA SER A 76 0.98 -15.66 5.12
C SER A 76 0.84 -14.64 3.99
N VAL A 77 1.45 -14.92 2.84
CA VAL A 77 1.38 -14.08 1.65
C VAL A 77 -0.05 -13.98 1.11
N LEU A 78 -0.81 -15.08 1.08
CA LEU A 78 -2.23 -15.07 0.69
C LEU A 78 -3.10 -14.24 1.64
N VAL A 79 -2.91 -14.38 2.95
CA VAL A 79 -3.64 -13.59 3.95
C VAL A 79 -3.31 -12.10 3.79
N LEU A 80 -2.03 -11.75 3.65
CA LEU A 80 -1.59 -10.37 3.42
C LEU A 80 -2.15 -9.81 2.10
N ALA A 81 -2.27 -10.65 1.05
CA ALA A 81 -2.85 -10.24 -0.21
C ALA A 81 -4.35 -9.93 -0.06
N ALA A 82 -5.10 -10.76 0.66
CA ALA A 82 -6.50 -10.48 0.98
C ALA A 82 -6.66 -9.16 1.76
N VAL A 83 -5.76 -8.89 2.71
CA VAL A 83 -5.74 -7.61 3.46
C VAL A 83 -5.43 -6.42 2.53
N ASN A 84 -4.54 -6.57 1.53
CA ASN A 84 -4.29 -5.54 0.52
C ASN A 84 -5.53 -5.23 -0.33
N VAL A 85 -6.36 -6.23 -0.66
CA VAL A 85 -7.63 -6.00 -1.36
C VAL A 85 -8.54 -5.11 -0.51
N ILE A 86 -8.67 -5.38 0.79
CA ILE A 86 -9.43 -4.54 1.71
C ILE A 86 -8.85 -3.11 1.76
N GLY A 87 -7.52 -2.99 1.85
CA GLY A 87 -6.81 -1.71 1.83
C GLY A 87 -7.07 -0.91 0.54
N ALA A 88 -7.02 -1.58 -0.62
CA ALA A 88 -7.30 -0.97 -1.92
C ALA A 88 -8.74 -0.47 -2.02
N VAL A 89 -9.74 -1.27 -1.61
CA VAL A 89 -11.15 -0.86 -1.61
C VAL A 89 -11.38 0.35 -0.71
N ILE A 90 -10.83 0.33 0.51
CA ILE A 90 -10.93 1.45 1.45
C ILE A 90 -10.23 2.71 0.88
N GLY A 91 -9.11 2.53 0.18
CA GLY A 91 -8.39 3.60 -0.49
C GLY A 91 -9.21 4.26 -1.61
N ILE A 92 -9.85 3.45 -2.46
CA ILE A 92 -10.77 3.91 -3.52
C ILE A 92 -11.97 4.67 -2.93
N VAL A 93 -12.54 4.16 -1.83
CA VAL A 93 -13.59 4.88 -1.09
C VAL A 93 -13.04 6.23 -0.60
N GLY A 94 -11.83 6.25 -0.03
CA GLY A 94 -11.14 7.46 0.43
C GLY A 94 -10.86 8.49 -0.66
N LEU A 95 -10.65 8.05 -1.91
CA LEU A 95 -10.50 8.90 -3.10
C LEU A 95 -11.83 9.54 -3.52
N THR A 96 -12.93 8.81 -3.38
CA THR A 96 -14.28 9.26 -3.80
C THR A 96 -14.87 10.32 -2.86
N LEU A 97 -14.39 10.43 -1.61
CA LEU A 97 -14.86 11.44 -0.66
C LEU A 97 -14.57 12.89 -1.15
N ARG A 98 -15.61 13.72 -1.22
CA ARG A 98 -15.53 15.14 -1.62
C ARG A 98 -15.12 16.00 -0.41
N LYS A 99 -14.33 17.06 -0.63
CA LYS A 99 -13.97 18.10 0.38
C LYS A 99 -12.98 17.64 1.49
N ARG A 100 -12.06 16.70 1.19
CA ARG A 100 -11.00 16.23 2.11
C ARG A 100 -9.65 16.08 1.40
N ARG A 101 -8.53 16.19 2.13
CA ARG A 101 -7.18 15.93 1.58
C ARG A 101 -7.05 14.46 1.19
N ARG A 102 -6.76 14.18 -0.08
CA ARG A 102 -6.72 12.83 -0.68
C ARG A 102 -5.33 12.18 -0.72
N VAL A 103 -4.29 12.88 -0.25
CA VAL A 103 -2.90 12.41 -0.34
C VAL A 103 -2.71 11.00 0.24
N PHE A 104 -3.22 10.74 1.45
CA PHE A 104 -3.14 9.39 2.06
C PHE A 104 -3.94 8.33 1.30
N ALA A 105 -5.11 8.69 0.75
CA ALA A 105 -5.90 7.77 -0.04
C ALA A 105 -5.19 7.41 -1.36
N VAL A 106 -4.57 8.38 -2.03
CA VAL A 106 -3.79 8.16 -3.25
C VAL A 106 -2.60 7.24 -2.96
N ILE A 107 -1.78 7.60 -1.97
CA ILE A 107 -0.57 6.82 -1.62
C ILE A 107 -0.94 5.40 -1.19
N GLY A 108 -1.90 5.25 -0.29
CA GLY A 108 -2.37 3.95 0.17
C GLY A 108 -2.92 3.09 -0.98
N THR A 109 -3.72 3.68 -1.88
CA THR A 109 -4.26 2.95 -3.03
C THR A 109 -3.16 2.54 -4.01
N ILE A 110 -2.18 3.39 -4.28
CA ILE A 110 -1.05 3.06 -5.16
C ILE A 110 -0.25 1.91 -4.57
N ILE A 111 0.11 1.96 -3.29
CA ILE A 111 0.91 0.90 -2.65
C ILE A 111 0.16 -0.43 -2.67
N ASN A 112 -1.09 -0.46 -2.19
CA ASN A 112 -1.89 -1.69 -2.21
C ASN A 112 -2.09 -2.20 -3.66
N GLY A 113 -2.34 -1.30 -4.61
CA GLY A 113 -2.54 -1.63 -6.01
C GLY A 113 -1.29 -2.21 -6.68
N VAL A 114 -0.12 -1.63 -6.44
CA VAL A 114 1.17 -2.14 -6.95
C VAL A 114 1.47 -3.52 -6.36
N ILE A 115 1.24 -3.70 -5.05
CA ILE A 115 1.41 -5.00 -4.39
C ILE A 115 0.49 -6.05 -5.01
N LEU A 116 -0.79 -5.74 -5.20
CA LEU A 116 -1.75 -6.66 -5.83
C LEU A 116 -1.37 -6.98 -7.28
N LEU A 117 -0.86 -5.99 -8.04
CA LEU A 117 -0.40 -6.19 -9.40
C LEU A 117 0.81 -7.14 -9.44
N LEU A 118 1.80 -6.93 -8.58
CA LEU A 118 2.94 -7.83 -8.44
C LEU A 118 2.49 -9.25 -8.10
N PHE A 119 1.51 -9.37 -7.21
CA PHE A 119 0.95 -10.66 -6.82
C PHE A 119 0.24 -11.36 -7.99
N MET A 120 -0.53 -10.61 -8.78
CA MET A 120 -1.15 -11.12 -10.01
C MET A 120 -0.12 -11.63 -11.01
N VAL A 121 0.96 -10.88 -11.23
CA VAL A 121 2.06 -11.30 -12.13
C VAL A 121 2.76 -12.55 -11.60
N MET A 122 3.02 -12.63 -10.30
CA MET A 122 3.64 -13.80 -9.68
C MET A 122 2.77 -15.05 -9.87
N ILE A 123 1.48 -14.97 -9.57
CA ILE A 123 0.53 -16.08 -9.78
C ILE A 123 0.48 -16.48 -11.26
N ALA A 124 0.35 -15.50 -12.16
CA ALA A 124 0.33 -15.78 -13.60
C ALA A 124 1.60 -16.53 -14.05
N THR A 125 2.77 -16.11 -13.57
CA THR A 125 4.05 -16.76 -13.88
C THR A 125 4.09 -18.19 -13.37
N VAL A 126 3.63 -18.43 -12.14
CA VAL A 126 3.55 -19.79 -11.57
C VAL A 126 2.56 -20.67 -12.34
N LEU A 127 1.40 -20.15 -12.71
CA LEU A 127 0.39 -20.88 -13.48
C LEU A 127 0.89 -21.24 -14.88
N ILE A 128 1.57 -20.32 -15.57
CA ILE A 128 2.18 -20.57 -16.88
C ILE A 128 3.23 -21.69 -16.75
N ASN A 129 4.09 -21.62 -15.73
CA ASN A 129 5.09 -22.65 -15.50
C ASN A 129 4.47 -24.01 -15.14
N ALA A 130 3.45 -24.03 -14.27
CA ALA A 130 2.76 -25.25 -13.86
C ALA A 130 1.95 -25.91 -14.98
N GLY A 131 1.36 -25.11 -15.88
CA GLY A 131 0.64 -25.62 -17.06
C GLY A 131 1.56 -26.07 -18.20
N SER A 132 2.87 -25.78 -18.12
CA SER A 132 3.87 -26.22 -19.10
C SER A 132 4.59 -27.52 -18.73
N ALA A 133 4.34 -28.04 -17.51
CA ALA A 133 4.85 -29.32 -17.00
C ALA A 133 3.81 -30.43 -17.17
#